data_AF-A0A7C8ML19-F1
#
_entry.id   AF-A0A7C8ML19-F1
#
_cell.length_a   1.000
_cell.length_b   1.000
_cell.length_c   1.000
_cell.angle_alpha   90.00
_cell.angle_beta   90.00
_cell.angle_gamma   90.00
#
_symmetry.space_group_name_H-M   'P 1'
#
loop_
_entity.id
_entity.type
_entity.pdbx_description
1 polymer ?
#
loop_
_entity_poly.entity_id
_entity_poly.type
_entity_poly.pdbx_seq_one_letter_code
_entity_poly.pdbx_strand_id
1 'polypeptide(L)'
;MPPSQFLSYLSNHQNAETRKLLQPYLYYEAWLRTAFVRGYEGIDNFANIVPIYNGYEETFKIRAIDRERTDRGKYIMPLSDHAREEDSALAITASIEEYRRNFNAFSHGALAGLDWSNIVVAGSSALLPLLSHRKDVPMVGDPRIDKSLEDYFQTIARTSDIDIFLYGIDDEDAAITLICQLESMVRMNQNMYHGDGKSLRSKKAITFISPNPPYRHVQIILRLYKSISEILTGFDVDCACVAFDGSQVYSNPRGITAIATRTNTVDLTRRGPAYENRLWKYRCHNFEVFWDSLERSRINTELFEPFMHGLEDPEGLARLLSFERVLREQREEEDIILEGLAQSINRSGGSVLSEYALYDVPNSEYLTLENQSIFLEDLRSHPDDPCLVGGIQEVIAGANPSAGEEEGLSNKVSFIKHIPGQQMVECFEPLVDDDW
;
A
#
# COMPACT_ATOMS: atom_id res chain seq x y z
N MET A 1 -20.57 -19.37 -3.00
CA MET A 1 -19.96 -19.64 -1.69
C MET A 1 -19.66 -18.31 -1.04
N PRO A 2 -19.84 -18.12 0.28
CA PRO A 2 -19.54 -16.84 0.92
C PRO A 2 -18.04 -16.51 0.80
N PRO A 3 -17.65 -15.23 0.69
CA PRO A 3 -16.25 -14.79 0.65
C PRO A 3 -15.40 -15.36 1.78
N SER A 4 -15.94 -15.44 3.00
CA SER A 4 -15.25 -15.99 4.18
C SER A 4 -14.76 -17.44 4.04
N GLN A 5 -15.27 -18.19 3.07
CA GLN A 5 -14.86 -19.57 2.77
C GLN A 5 -13.94 -19.68 1.54
N PHE A 6 -13.50 -18.55 0.96
CA PHE A 6 -12.75 -18.54 -0.30
C PHE A 6 -11.39 -19.28 -0.20
N LEU A 7 -10.70 -19.21 0.94
CA LEU A 7 -9.48 -20.01 1.16
C LEU A 7 -9.75 -21.51 1.06
N SER A 8 -10.80 -21.99 1.73
CA SER A 8 -11.24 -23.39 1.61
C SER A 8 -11.68 -23.73 0.18
N TYR A 9 -12.31 -22.79 -0.52
CA TYR A 9 -12.67 -22.98 -1.93
C TYR A 9 -11.44 -23.24 -2.80
N LEU A 10 -10.40 -22.41 -2.67
CA LEU A 10 -9.16 -22.54 -3.43
C LEU A 10 -8.46 -23.87 -3.13
N SER A 11 -8.38 -24.27 -1.85
CA SER A 11 -7.71 -25.52 -1.46
C SER A 11 -8.42 -26.77 -1.96
N ASN A 12 -9.74 -26.73 -2.15
CA ASN A 12 -10.53 -27.81 -2.74
C ASN A 12 -10.46 -27.86 -4.29
N HIS A 13 -9.89 -26.84 -4.95
CA HIS A 13 -9.86 -26.72 -6.42
C HIS A 13 -8.44 -26.48 -6.96
N GLN A 14 -7.47 -27.28 -6.49
CA GLN A 14 -6.04 -27.12 -6.80
C GLN A 14 -5.70 -27.17 -8.30
N ASN A 15 -6.49 -27.90 -9.10
CA ASN A 15 -6.26 -28.08 -10.54
C ASN A 15 -6.99 -27.07 -11.44
N ALA A 16 -7.75 -26.15 -10.87
CA ALA A 16 -8.45 -25.08 -11.59
C ALA A 16 -7.69 -23.76 -11.50
N GLU A 17 -7.67 -22.96 -12.58
CA GLU A 17 -7.03 -21.64 -12.57
C GLU A 17 -7.71 -20.72 -11.55
N THR A 18 -6.92 -20.06 -10.70
CA THR A 18 -7.41 -19.18 -9.64
C THR A 18 -8.22 -18.02 -10.20
N ARG A 19 -7.78 -17.44 -11.33
CA ARG A 19 -8.54 -16.39 -12.04
C ARG A 19 -9.97 -16.80 -12.40
N LYS A 20 -10.22 -18.07 -12.73
CA LYS A 20 -11.58 -18.59 -13.00
C LYS A 20 -12.40 -18.73 -11.72
N LEU A 21 -11.79 -19.24 -10.65
CA LEU A 21 -12.42 -19.38 -9.34
C LEU A 21 -12.78 -18.03 -8.72
N LEU A 22 -12.00 -16.99 -9.01
CA LEU A 22 -12.15 -15.64 -8.51
C LEU A 22 -13.31 -14.86 -9.16
N GLN A 23 -13.69 -15.17 -10.41
CA GLN A 23 -14.65 -14.36 -11.20
C GLN A 23 -15.96 -14.01 -10.45
N PRO A 24 -16.67 -14.95 -9.79
CA PRO A 24 -17.91 -14.63 -9.09
C PRO A 24 -17.71 -13.58 -7.97
N TYR A 25 -16.55 -13.58 -7.34
CA TYR A 25 -16.22 -12.65 -6.25
C TYR A 25 -15.86 -11.26 -6.78
N LEU A 26 -15.25 -11.16 -7.97
CA LEU A 26 -15.01 -9.87 -8.63
C LEU A 26 -16.33 -9.18 -8.99
N TYR A 27 -17.31 -9.93 -9.49
CA TYR A 27 -18.65 -9.38 -9.75
C TYR A 27 -19.32 -8.87 -8.46
N TYR A 28 -19.18 -9.63 -7.37
CA TYR A 28 -19.71 -9.22 -6.07
C TYR A 28 -18.98 -7.98 -5.52
N GLU A 29 -17.65 -7.92 -5.61
CA GLU A 29 -16.84 -6.79 -5.19
C GLU A 29 -17.14 -5.54 -6.03
N ALA A 30 -17.35 -5.66 -7.34
CA ALA A 30 -17.75 -4.53 -8.20
C ALA A 30 -19.13 -3.97 -7.80
N TRP A 31 -20.08 -4.84 -7.47
CA TRP A 31 -21.36 -4.43 -6.89
C TRP A 31 -21.15 -3.73 -5.54
N LEU A 32 -20.30 -4.30 -4.67
CA LEU A 32 -20.03 -3.77 -3.33
C LEU A 32 -19.36 -2.38 -3.39
N ARG A 33 -18.43 -2.16 -4.33
CA ARG A 33 -17.86 -0.84 -4.63
C ARG A 33 -18.97 0.16 -4.93
N THR A 34 -19.89 -0.22 -5.82
CA THR A 34 -21.04 0.63 -6.18
C THR A 34 -21.96 0.89 -4.99
N ALA A 35 -22.16 -0.10 -4.11
CA ALA A 35 -23.00 0.01 -2.93
C ALA A 35 -22.41 0.97 -1.89
N PHE A 36 -21.11 0.86 -1.60
CA PHE A 36 -20.39 1.82 -0.76
C PHE A 36 -20.42 3.22 -1.38
N VAL A 37 -20.17 3.34 -2.69
CA VAL A 37 -20.23 4.62 -3.44
C VAL A 37 -21.62 5.27 -3.42
N ARG A 38 -22.67 4.50 -3.18
CA ARG A 38 -24.05 5.00 -3.10
C ARG A 38 -24.53 5.19 -1.67
N GLY A 39 -23.69 4.92 -0.67
CA GLY A 39 -24.04 5.00 0.75
C GLY A 39 -25.15 4.04 1.15
N TYR A 40 -25.18 2.82 0.58
CA TYR A 40 -26.18 1.82 0.96
C TYR A 40 -25.99 1.42 2.43
N GLU A 41 -27.06 1.54 3.22
CA GLU A 41 -27.07 1.12 4.61
C GLU A 41 -27.19 -0.41 4.75
N GLY A 42 -26.76 -0.95 5.89
CA GLY A 42 -26.94 -2.37 6.22
C GLY A 42 -25.98 -3.33 5.52
N ILE A 43 -24.91 -2.82 4.88
CA ILE A 43 -23.81 -3.66 4.41
C ILE A 43 -23.09 -4.26 5.64
N ASP A 44 -22.96 -5.58 5.66
CA ASP A 44 -22.26 -6.28 6.73
C ASP A 44 -20.80 -5.85 6.81
N ASN A 45 -20.28 -5.63 8.03
CA ASN A 45 -18.90 -5.16 8.24
C ASN A 45 -17.84 -6.14 7.70
N PHE A 46 -18.19 -7.42 7.54
CA PHE A 46 -17.37 -8.48 6.99
C PHE A 46 -17.80 -8.89 5.57
N ALA A 47 -18.59 -8.06 4.88
CA ALA A 47 -18.90 -8.27 3.47
C ALA A 47 -17.61 -8.39 2.65
N ASN A 48 -17.50 -9.41 1.79
CA ASN A 48 -16.31 -9.65 0.97
C ASN A 48 -14.99 -9.84 1.76
N ILE A 49 -15.06 -10.13 3.07
CA ILE A 49 -13.88 -10.37 3.91
C ILE A 49 -13.59 -11.88 4.03
N VAL A 50 -12.29 -12.20 4.04
CA VAL A 50 -11.71 -13.51 4.32
C VAL A 50 -10.77 -13.37 5.51
N PRO A 51 -11.08 -13.94 6.69
CA PRO A 51 -10.12 -14.03 7.78
C PRO A 51 -9.05 -15.07 7.43
N ILE A 52 -7.78 -14.69 7.53
CA ILE A 52 -6.66 -15.53 7.08
C ILE A 52 -6.37 -16.65 8.08
N TYR A 53 -6.25 -16.32 9.36
CA TYR A 53 -5.97 -17.29 10.44
C TYR A 53 -7.29 -17.74 11.06
N ASN A 54 -7.98 -18.66 10.38
CA ASN A 54 -9.30 -19.16 10.77
C ASN A 54 -9.48 -20.66 10.47
N GLY A 55 -8.41 -21.44 10.62
CA GLY A 55 -8.40 -22.90 10.45
C GLY A 55 -8.10 -23.39 9.03
N TYR A 56 -7.71 -22.48 8.12
CA TYR A 56 -7.36 -22.80 6.72
C TYR A 56 -5.99 -22.24 6.31
N GLU A 57 -5.26 -21.58 7.21
CA GLU A 57 -3.95 -20.95 6.97
C GLU A 57 -2.94 -21.95 6.40
N GLU A 58 -2.91 -23.20 6.87
CA GLU A 58 -2.01 -24.24 6.36
C GLU A 58 -2.28 -24.59 4.89
N THR A 59 -3.50 -24.37 4.42
CA THR A 59 -3.93 -24.64 3.04
C THR A 59 -3.72 -23.45 2.10
N PHE A 60 -3.32 -22.29 2.62
CA PHE A 60 -3.03 -21.11 1.83
C PHE A 60 -1.65 -21.26 1.18
N LYS A 61 -1.64 -21.94 0.04
CA LYS A 61 -0.43 -22.29 -0.70
C LYS A 61 -0.23 -21.42 -1.95
N ILE A 62 1.03 -21.34 -2.38
CA ILE A 62 1.43 -20.80 -3.67
C ILE A 62 0.80 -21.64 -4.79
N ARG A 63 0.31 -20.97 -5.84
CA ARG A 63 -0.39 -21.56 -6.99
C ARG A 63 0.23 -21.09 -8.30
N ALA A 64 1.10 -21.93 -8.87
CA ALA A 64 1.78 -21.66 -10.14
C ALA A 64 0.89 -21.93 -11.37
N ILE A 65 -0.22 -22.66 -11.20
CA ILE A 65 -1.09 -23.14 -12.28
C ILE A 65 -1.53 -22.05 -13.28
N ASP A 66 -1.79 -20.85 -12.80
CA ASP A 66 -2.21 -19.71 -13.62
C ASP A 66 -1.12 -19.28 -14.58
N ARG A 67 0.13 -19.22 -14.10
CA ARG A 67 1.30 -18.91 -14.90
C ARG A 67 1.65 -20.04 -15.87
N GLU A 68 1.49 -21.29 -15.46
CA GLU A 68 1.79 -22.45 -16.30
C GLU A 68 0.84 -22.62 -17.49
N ARG A 69 -0.43 -22.21 -17.32
CA ARG A 69 -1.48 -22.38 -18.36
C ARG A 69 -1.70 -21.15 -19.23
N THR A 70 -1.08 -20.02 -18.90
CA THR A 70 -1.26 -18.76 -19.62
C THR A 70 -0.05 -18.41 -20.46
N ASP A 71 -0.29 -17.69 -21.56
CA ASP A 71 0.78 -17.14 -22.38
C ASP A 71 1.68 -16.21 -21.54
N ARG A 72 2.99 -16.52 -21.53
CA ARG A 72 4.02 -15.72 -20.85
C ARG A 72 4.06 -14.28 -21.35
N GLY A 73 3.66 -14.03 -22.60
CA GLY A 73 3.57 -12.69 -23.19
C GLY A 73 2.60 -11.75 -22.47
N LYS A 74 1.67 -12.29 -21.67
CA LYS A 74 0.68 -11.53 -20.89
C LYS A 74 1.19 -11.00 -19.55
N TYR A 75 2.36 -11.47 -19.11
CA TYR A 75 3.00 -10.98 -17.89
C TYR A 75 3.91 -9.80 -18.21
N ILE A 76 3.88 -8.78 -17.35
CA ILE A 76 4.74 -7.60 -17.37
C ILE A 76 5.65 -7.69 -16.16
N MET A 77 6.93 -7.35 -16.34
CA MET A 77 7.96 -7.44 -15.30
C MET A 77 7.96 -8.85 -14.67
N PRO A 78 8.15 -9.93 -15.43
CA PRO A 78 8.15 -11.27 -14.84
C PRO A 78 9.29 -11.43 -13.81
N LEU A 79 9.10 -12.30 -12.84
CA LEU A 79 10.15 -12.71 -11.91
C LEU A 79 11.11 -13.70 -12.57
N SER A 80 12.36 -13.69 -12.12
CA SER A 80 13.30 -14.76 -12.42
C SER A 80 12.89 -16.05 -11.69
N ASP A 81 13.33 -17.20 -12.18
CA ASP A 81 12.99 -18.48 -11.53
C ASP A 81 13.56 -18.60 -10.10
N HIS A 82 14.63 -17.86 -9.77
CA HIS A 82 15.22 -17.86 -8.43
C HIS A 82 14.40 -17.05 -7.42
N ALA A 83 13.75 -15.97 -7.86
CA ALA A 83 12.89 -15.14 -7.01
C ALA A 83 11.48 -15.73 -6.83
N ARG A 84 11.10 -16.73 -7.65
CA ARG A 84 9.79 -17.39 -7.57
C ARG A 84 9.73 -18.37 -6.41
N GLU A 85 8.59 -18.37 -5.72
CA GLU A 85 8.27 -19.41 -4.78
C GLU A 85 7.86 -20.71 -5.48
N GLU A 86 8.12 -21.82 -4.79
CA GLU A 86 7.76 -23.15 -5.28
C GLU A 86 6.24 -23.32 -5.24
N ASP A 87 5.69 -23.98 -6.25
CA ASP A 87 4.28 -24.36 -6.22
C ASP A 87 3.97 -25.19 -4.97
N SER A 88 2.79 -24.97 -4.40
CA SER A 88 2.33 -25.63 -3.17
C SER A 88 3.12 -25.31 -1.89
N ALA A 89 4.15 -24.43 -1.93
CA ALA A 89 4.75 -23.85 -0.73
C ALA A 89 3.73 -22.99 0.03
N LEU A 90 3.93 -22.78 1.33
CA LEU A 90 3.04 -21.90 2.11
C LEU A 90 3.20 -20.45 1.64
N ALA A 91 2.11 -19.77 1.30
CA ALA A 91 2.15 -18.42 0.73
C ALA A 91 2.29 -17.30 1.77
N ILE A 92 2.07 -17.64 3.04
CA ILE A 92 2.02 -16.72 4.17
C ILE A 92 2.82 -17.30 5.36
N THR A 93 2.94 -16.56 6.46
CA THR A 93 3.48 -17.09 7.72
C THR A 93 2.59 -18.20 8.28
N ALA A 94 3.18 -19.13 9.04
CA ALA A 94 2.51 -20.37 9.44
C ALA A 94 1.45 -20.19 10.54
N SER A 95 1.48 -19.07 11.26
CA SER A 95 0.55 -18.79 12.37
C SER A 95 0.37 -17.29 12.60
N ILE A 96 -0.72 -16.92 13.29
CA ILE A 96 -0.95 -15.53 13.70
C ILE A 96 0.12 -15.04 14.68
N GLU A 97 0.70 -15.94 15.50
CA GLU A 97 1.81 -15.61 16.40
C GLU A 97 3.07 -15.24 15.63
N GLU A 98 3.35 -15.95 14.52
CA GLU A 98 4.45 -15.61 13.63
C GLU A 98 4.20 -14.30 12.89
N TYR A 99 2.97 -14.08 12.39
CA TYR A 99 2.58 -12.79 11.84
C TYR A 99 2.80 -11.64 12.82
N ARG A 100 2.35 -11.77 14.07
CA ARG A 100 2.50 -10.72 15.09
C ARG A 100 3.96 -10.43 15.41
N ARG A 101 4.82 -11.46 15.43
CA ARG A 101 6.28 -11.30 15.59
C ARG A 101 6.87 -10.52 14.42
N ASN A 102 6.51 -10.90 13.19
CA ASN A 102 6.94 -10.22 11.98
C ASN A 102 6.46 -8.76 11.95
N PHE A 103 5.20 -8.52 12.33
CA PHE A 103 4.60 -7.18 12.37
C PHE A 103 5.27 -6.30 13.42
N ASN A 104 5.62 -6.86 14.58
CA ASN A 104 6.36 -6.15 15.62
C ASN A 104 7.79 -5.79 15.15
N ALA A 105 8.49 -6.71 14.47
CA ALA A 105 9.80 -6.44 13.89
C ALA A 105 9.72 -5.39 12.77
N PHE A 106 8.74 -5.51 11.86
CA PHE A 106 8.49 -4.53 10.80
C PHE A 106 8.20 -3.12 11.36
N SER A 107 7.46 -3.00 12.46
CA SER A 107 7.13 -1.72 13.07
C SER A 107 8.15 -1.22 14.10
N HIS A 108 9.18 -2.01 14.43
CA HIS A 108 10.07 -1.79 15.58
C HIS A 108 9.31 -1.47 16.87
N GLY A 109 8.18 -2.16 17.08
CA GLY A 109 7.32 -1.96 18.25
C GLY A 109 6.64 -0.60 18.34
N ALA A 110 6.64 0.23 17.28
CA ALA A 110 6.02 1.56 17.29
C ALA A 110 4.52 1.54 17.66
N LEU A 111 3.84 0.41 17.42
CA LEU A 111 2.42 0.21 17.71
C LEU A 111 2.16 -0.67 18.95
N ALA A 112 3.18 -0.90 19.79
CA ALA A 112 3.02 -1.69 20.99
C ALA A 112 1.99 -1.06 21.95
N GLY A 113 1.10 -1.89 22.51
CA GLY A 113 0.11 -1.44 23.50
C GLY A 113 -1.05 -0.60 22.94
N LEU A 114 -1.18 -0.50 21.62
CA LEU A 114 -2.26 0.23 20.96
C LEU A 114 -3.64 -0.37 21.27
N ASP A 115 -4.63 0.49 21.50
CA ASP A 115 -6.04 0.10 21.42
C ASP A 115 -6.47 0.07 19.95
N TRP A 116 -6.85 -1.11 19.47
CA TRP A 116 -7.21 -1.33 18.07
C TRP A 116 -8.68 -1.03 17.76
N SER A 117 -9.44 -0.53 18.73
CA SER A 117 -10.81 -0.10 18.53
C SER A 117 -10.89 0.95 17.41
N ASN A 118 -11.72 0.67 16.39
CA ASN A 118 -11.98 1.56 15.24
C ASN A 118 -10.77 1.86 14.34
N ILE A 119 -9.68 1.11 14.48
CA ILE A 119 -8.49 1.29 13.63
C ILE A 119 -8.03 -0.04 13.03
N VAL A 120 -7.39 0.05 11.88
CA VAL A 120 -6.77 -1.10 11.23
C VAL A 120 -5.52 -0.65 10.49
N VAL A 121 -4.49 -1.47 10.47
CA VAL A 121 -3.35 -1.27 9.57
C VAL A 121 -3.64 -2.02 8.27
N ALA A 122 -3.42 -1.41 7.11
CA ALA A 122 -3.75 -2.03 5.83
C ALA A 122 -2.75 -1.70 4.72
N GLY A 123 -2.78 -2.44 3.61
CA GLY A 123 -1.84 -2.25 2.50
C GLY A 123 -0.50 -2.94 2.76
N SER A 124 0.61 -2.32 2.34
CA SER A 124 1.95 -2.94 2.47
C SER A 124 2.34 -3.23 3.92
N SER A 125 1.94 -2.37 4.86
CA SER A 125 2.23 -2.53 6.28
C SER A 125 1.58 -3.77 6.91
N ALA A 126 0.41 -4.18 6.40
CA ALA A 126 -0.25 -5.42 6.81
C ALA A 126 0.19 -6.63 5.97
N LEU A 127 0.48 -6.42 4.68
CA LEU A 127 0.88 -7.46 3.73
C LEU A 127 2.31 -7.97 3.99
N LEU A 128 3.32 -7.11 4.07
CA LEU A 128 4.72 -7.57 4.09
C LEU A 128 5.04 -8.49 5.28
N PRO A 129 4.53 -8.24 6.49
CA PRO A 129 4.71 -9.17 7.62
C PRO A 129 3.96 -10.51 7.48
N LEU A 130 2.93 -10.56 6.61
CA LEU A 130 2.15 -11.76 6.31
C LEU A 130 2.87 -12.71 5.37
N LEU A 131 3.73 -12.21 4.50
CA LEU A 131 4.34 -13.00 3.45
C LEU A 131 5.38 -13.99 3.98
N SER A 132 5.55 -15.10 3.27
CA SER A 132 6.71 -15.97 3.42
C SER A 132 8.03 -15.23 3.17
N HIS A 133 9.11 -15.69 3.80
CA HIS A 133 10.42 -15.11 3.61
C HIS A 133 10.90 -15.21 2.16
N ARG A 134 11.37 -14.07 1.65
CA ARG A 134 12.04 -13.95 0.34
C ARG A 134 13.32 -14.78 0.29
N LYS A 135 13.43 -15.67 -0.71
CA LYS A 135 14.62 -16.51 -0.95
C LYS A 135 15.82 -15.71 -1.47
N ASP A 136 15.53 -14.60 -2.15
CA ASP A 136 16.49 -13.70 -2.77
C ASP A 136 17.13 -12.71 -1.79
N VAL A 137 16.72 -12.70 -0.52
CA VAL A 137 17.25 -11.78 0.50
C VAL A 137 17.91 -12.60 1.62
N PRO A 138 19.25 -12.56 1.75
CA PRO A 138 19.93 -13.34 2.77
C PRO A 138 19.65 -12.78 4.17
N MET A 139 19.18 -13.61 5.09
CA MET A 139 19.11 -13.24 6.51
C MET A 139 20.50 -13.36 7.14
N VAL A 140 21.02 -12.24 7.64
CA VAL A 140 22.27 -12.23 8.43
C VAL A 140 21.91 -12.53 9.89
N GLY A 141 21.96 -13.80 10.30
CA GLY A 141 21.73 -14.23 11.68
C GLY A 141 20.69 -15.35 11.85
N ASP A 142 20.39 -15.74 13.09
CA ASP A 142 19.31 -16.71 13.37
C ASP A 142 17.94 -16.00 13.24
N PRO A 143 17.03 -16.45 12.35
CA PRO A 143 15.71 -15.85 12.13
C PRO A 143 14.83 -15.78 13.39
N ARG A 144 15.20 -16.54 14.44
CA ARG A 144 14.50 -16.55 15.74
C ARG A 144 14.95 -15.43 16.68
N ILE A 145 15.96 -14.65 16.30
CA ILE A 145 16.44 -13.49 17.06
C ILE A 145 15.82 -12.24 16.44
N ASP A 146 15.06 -11.47 17.21
CA ASP A 146 14.31 -10.29 16.73
C ASP A 146 15.16 -9.31 15.89
N LYS A 147 16.44 -9.12 16.24
CA LYS A 147 17.36 -8.25 15.47
C LYS A 147 17.58 -8.70 14.02
N SER A 148 17.63 -9.99 13.72
CA SER A 148 17.79 -10.48 12.34
C SER A 148 16.51 -10.26 11.51
N LEU A 149 15.36 -10.26 12.18
CA LEU A 149 14.04 -10.07 11.58
C LEU A 149 13.76 -8.57 11.33
N GLU A 150 14.15 -7.73 12.27
CA GLU A 150 14.19 -6.28 12.13
C GLU A 150 15.08 -5.85 10.95
N ASP A 151 16.32 -6.35 10.90
CA ASP A 151 17.26 -6.09 9.79
C ASP A 151 16.67 -6.55 8.44
N TYR A 152 16.02 -7.71 8.41
CA TYR A 152 15.32 -8.21 7.23
C TYR A 152 14.27 -7.23 6.72
N PHE A 153 13.38 -6.74 7.59
CA PHE A 153 12.36 -5.76 7.20
C PHE A 153 12.95 -4.39 6.85
N GLN A 154 14.11 -4.03 7.40
CA GLN A 154 14.84 -2.84 6.95
C GLN A 154 15.37 -2.99 5.53
N THR A 155 15.81 -4.18 5.13
CA THR A 155 16.21 -4.45 3.75
C THR A 155 15.02 -4.44 2.80
N ILE A 156 13.97 -5.24 3.09
CA ILE A 156 12.91 -5.48 2.11
C ILE A 156 11.82 -4.41 2.06
N ALA A 157 11.72 -3.58 3.11
CA ALA A 157 10.61 -2.64 3.29
C ALA A 157 11.10 -1.27 3.74
N ARG A 158 12.29 -0.86 3.26
CA ARG A 158 12.97 0.38 3.62
C ARG A 158 12.12 1.64 3.41
N THR A 159 11.33 1.66 2.34
CA THR A 159 10.48 2.80 1.94
C THR A 159 9.00 2.56 2.27
N SER A 160 8.69 1.56 3.10
CA SER A 160 7.31 1.24 3.45
C SER A 160 6.92 1.89 4.77
N ASP A 161 5.95 2.79 4.69
CA ASP A 161 5.30 3.39 5.84
C ASP A 161 4.25 2.46 6.47
N ILE A 162 3.75 2.86 7.64
CA ILE A 162 2.67 2.20 8.37
C ILE A 162 1.37 2.98 8.15
N ASP A 163 0.54 2.53 7.20
CA ASP A 163 -0.78 3.11 6.96
C ASP A 163 -1.83 2.60 7.96
N ILE A 164 -2.43 3.51 8.74
CA ILE A 164 -3.55 3.28 9.67
C ILE A 164 -4.82 3.92 9.10
N PHE A 165 -5.88 3.12 9.05
CA PHE A 165 -7.20 3.50 8.59
C PHE A 165 -8.17 3.54 9.76
N LEU A 166 -9.03 4.56 9.78
CA LEU A 166 -10.11 4.70 10.77
C LEU A 166 -11.42 4.18 10.19
N TYR A 167 -12.17 3.40 10.97
CA TYR A 167 -13.47 2.90 10.55
C TYR A 167 -14.52 2.87 11.66
N GLY A 168 -15.80 2.94 11.29
CA GLY A 168 -16.92 2.89 12.23
C GLY A 168 -17.02 4.11 13.14
N ILE A 169 -16.43 5.24 12.73
CA ILE A 169 -16.50 6.53 13.42
C ILE A 169 -17.25 7.50 12.53
N ASP A 170 -18.38 8.03 13.01
CA ASP A 170 -19.18 9.02 12.29
C ASP A 170 -18.91 10.46 12.76
N ASP A 171 -18.28 10.62 13.93
CA ASP A 171 -17.98 11.91 14.55
C ASP A 171 -16.52 12.31 14.28
N GLU A 172 -16.30 13.42 13.59
CA GLU A 172 -14.95 13.90 13.24
C GLU A 172 -14.14 14.29 14.47
N ASP A 173 -14.75 14.83 15.53
CA ASP A 173 -14.05 15.23 16.74
C ASP A 173 -13.56 14.00 17.54
N ALA A 174 -14.33 12.91 17.55
CA ALA A 174 -13.92 11.63 18.07
C ALA A 174 -12.75 11.05 17.27
N ALA A 175 -12.80 11.13 15.93
CA ALA A 175 -11.69 10.69 15.09
C ALA A 175 -10.42 11.52 15.31
N ILE A 176 -10.53 12.84 15.48
CA ILE A 176 -9.40 13.73 15.82
C ILE A 176 -8.82 13.38 17.20
N THR A 177 -9.69 13.10 18.17
CA THR A 177 -9.26 12.69 19.52
C THR A 177 -8.46 11.39 19.44
N LEU A 178 -8.93 10.42 18.66
CA LEU A 178 -8.23 9.17 18.40
C LEU A 178 -6.87 9.42 17.74
N ILE A 179 -6.78 10.26 16.71
CA ILE A 179 -5.50 10.63 16.07
C ILE A 179 -4.50 11.17 17.10
N CYS A 180 -4.91 12.07 18.00
CA CYS A 180 -4.04 12.59 19.05
C CYS A 180 -3.55 11.48 20.01
N GLN A 181 -4.42 10.52 20.36
CA GLN A 181 -4.06 9.40 21.23
C GLN A 181 -3.07 8.45 20.54
N LEU A 182 -3.29 8.15 19.26
CA LEU A 182 -2.39 7.35 18.44
C LEU A 182 -1.02 8.01 18.35
N GLU A 183 -0.97 9.32 18.08
CA GLU A 183 0.27 10.08 18.00
C GLU A 183 1.06 9.97 19.31
N SER A 184 0.42 10.25 20.44
CA SER A 184 1.05 10.19 21.76
C SER A 184 1.62 8.79 22.07
N MET A 185 0.88 7.73 21.74
CA MET A 185 1.34 6.35 21.95
C MET A 185 2.53 5.99 21.05
N VAL A 186 2.44 6.32 19.76
CA VAL A 186 3.51 6.08 18.79
C VAL A 186 4.79 6.82 19.22
N ARG A 187 4.69 8.08 19.63
CA ARG A 187 5.84 8.87 20.11
C ARG A 187 6.48 8.28 21.36
N MET A 188 5.65 7.83 22.30
CA MET A 188 6.13 7.17 23.51
C MET A 188 6.93 5.89 23.17
N ASN A 189 6.41 5.06 22.25
CA ASN A 189 7.09 3.85 21.80
C ASN A 189 8.39 4.15 21.02
N GLN A 190 8.45 5.31 20.36
CA GLN A 190 9.64 5.81 19.68
C GLN A 190 10.65 6.49 20.63
N ASN A 191 10.41 6.47 21.96
CA ASN A 191 11.20 7.16 22.99
C ASN A 191 11.31 8.68 22.78
N MET A 192 10.28 9.31 22.23
CA MET A 192 10.21 10.76 22.08
C MET A 192 9.52 11.43 23.27
N TYR A 193 9.96 12.62 23.65
CA TYR A 193 9.25 13.42 24.65
C TYR A 193 7.95 13.97 24.06
N HIS A 194 6.96 14.18 24.94
CA HIS A 194 5.68 14.75 24.54
C HIS A 194 5.86 16.13 23.92
N GLY A 195 5.41 16.29 22.67
CA GLY A 195 5.48 17.55 21.91
C GLY A 195 6.70 17.70 21.00
N ASP A 196 7.68 16.80 21.07
CA ASP A 196 8.88 16.84 20.20
C ASP A 196 8.62 16.25 18.80
N GLY A 197 7.55 15.46 18.66
CA GLY A 197 7.16 14.81 17.41
C GLY A 197 6.68 15.79 16.35
N LYS A 198 7.28 15.73 15.15
CA LYS A 198 6.78 16.45 13.97
C LYS A 198 5.78 15.59 13.19
N SER A 199 4.73 16.21 12.71
CA SER A 199 3.72 15.62 11.84
C SER A 199 3.59 16.43 10.55
N LEU A 200 3.26 15.76 9.45
CA LEU A 200 2.92 16.37 8.18
C LEU A 200 1.45 16.07 7.88
N ARG A 201 0.66 17.08 7.52
CA ARG A 201 -0.71 16.92 7.04
C ARG A 201 -0.77 17.26 5.56
N SER A 202 -1.28 16.33 4.76
CA SER A 202 -1.72 16.56 3.39
C SER A 202 -3.25 16.62 3.34
N LYS A 203 -3.83 16.71 2.13
CA LYS A 203 -5.28 16.53 1.91
C LYS A 203 -5.78 15.14 2.30
N LYS A 204 -4.92 14.11 2.21
CA LYS A 204 -5.33 12.69 2.29
C LYS A 204 -4.86 11.98 3.56
N ALA A 205 -3.82 12.47 4.23
CA ALA A 205 -3.25 11.80 5.39
C ALA A 205 -2.61 12.77 6.40
N ILE A 206 -2.48 12.31 7.64
CA ILE A 206 -1.54 12.87 8.63
C ILE A 206 -0.41 11.86 8.83
N THR A 207 0.81 12.24 8.51
CA THR A 207 2.01 11.44 8.69
C THR A 207 2.72 11.84 9.96
N PHE A 208 2.81 10.94 10.93
CA PHE A 208 3.70 11.04 12.08
C PHE A 208 5.12 10.76 11.60
N ILE A 209 5.90 11.84 11.42
CA ILE A 209 7.25 11.77 10.88
C ILE A 209 8.13 10.98 11.87
N SER A 210 8.73 9.88 11.45
CA SER A 210 9.62 9.09 12.31
C SER A 210 10.82 9.92 12.76
N PRO A 211 11.29 9.73 14.01
CA PRO A 211 12.41 10.49 14.50
C PRO A 211 13.67 10.17 13.68
N ASN A 212 14.05 8.89 13.70
CA ASN A 212 15.29 8.35 13.15
C ASN A 212 15.04 6.91 12.67
N PRO A 213 15.86 6.37 11.75
CA PRO A 213 15.95 4.93 11.57
C PRO A 213 16.23 4.23 12.92
N PRO A 214 15.61 3.07 13.20
CA PRO A 214 14.88 2.21 12.27
C PRO A 214 13.36 2.44 12.22
N TYR A 215 12.83 3.49 12.87
CA TYR A 215 11.40 3.74 12.87
C TYR A 215 10.90 4.20 11.50
N ARG A 216 9.70 3.72 11.14
CA ARG A 216 8.97 4.10 9.93
C ARG A 216 8.00 5.23 10.24
N HIS A 217 7.63 6.00 9.22
CA HIS A 217 6.53 6.94 9.34
C HIS A 217 5.23 6.17 9.60
N VAL A 218 4.37 6.75 10.42
CA VAL A 218 3.00 6.23 10.65
C VAL A 218 2.02 7.21 10.00
N GLN A 219 1.25 6.75 9.03
CA GLN A 219 0.31 7.57 8.28
C GLN A 219 -1.12 7.26 8.74
N ILE A 220 -1.86 8.28 9.16
CA ILE A 220 -3.29 8.17 9.43
C ILE A 220 -4.07 8.68 8.21
N ILE A 221 -4.84 7.79 7.58
CA ILE A 221 -5.62 8.13 6.40
C ILE A 221 -6.84 8.97 6.78
N LEU A 222 -6.98 10.16 6.17
CA LEU A 222 -8.05 11.14 6.47
C LEU A 222 -9.35 10.82 5.73
N ARG A 223 -9.80 9.57 5.78
CA ARG A 223 -11.12 9.13 5.31
C ARG A 223 -11.77 8.26 6.38
N LEU A 224 -13.02 8.56 6.70
CA LEU A 224 -13.80 7.77 7.65
C LEU A 224 -14.54 6.67 6.92
N TYR A 225 -14.08 5.44 7.11
CA TYR A 225 -14.71 4.25 6.51
C TYR A 225 -15.80 3.70 7.41
N LYS A 226 -16.78 3.01 6.84
CA LYS A 226 -17.82 2.31 7.61
C LYS A 226 -17.33 0.99 8.18
N SER A 227 -16.44 0.29 7.46
CA SER A 227 -15.94 -1.02 7.85
C SER A 227 -14.60 -1.36 7.19
N ILE A 228 -13.93 -2.42 7.69
CA ILE A 228 -12.76 -3.01 7.05
C ILE A 228 -13.07 -3.48 5.62
N SER A 229 -14.31 -3.93 5.37
CA SER A 229 -14.79 -4.27 4.03
C SER A 229 -14.70 -3.09 3.05
N GLU A 230 -15.11 -1.89 3.48
CA GLU A 230 -15.03 -0.70 2.63
C GLU A 230 -13.57 -0.35 2.30
N ILE A 231 -12.70 -0.40 3.30
CA ILE A 231 -11.25 -0.19 3.15
C ILE A 231 -10.67 -1.17 2.12
N LEU A 232 -10.86 -2.48 2.32
CA LEU A 232 -10.29 -3.49 1.43
C LEU A 232 -10.89 -3.47 0.01
N THR A 233 -12.13 -3.02 -0.13
CA THR A 233 -12.80 -2.89 -1.42
C THR A 233 -12.25 -1.70 -2.23
N GLY A 234 -11.67 -0.73 -1.54
CA GLY A 234 -11.03 0.44 -2.12
C GLY A 234 -9.76 0.14 -2.87
N PHE A 235 -8.89 -0.70 -2.29
CA PHE A 235 -7.54 -0.94 -2.81
C PHE A 235 -7.47 -1.19 -4.32
N ASP A 236 -6.64 -0.39 -4.96
CA ASP A 236 -6.32 -0.42 -6.39
C ASP A 236 -5.58 -1.71 -6.81
N VAL A 237 -4.56 -2.10 -6.06
CA VAL A 237 -3.70 -3.26 -6.32
C VAL A 237 -4.14 -4.47 -5.49
N ASP A 238 -4.25 -5.63 -6.14
CA ASP A 238 -4.81 -6.86 -5.56
C ASP A 238 -4.11 -7.28 -4.27
N CYS A 239 -2.78 -7.45 -4.28
CA CYS A 239 -2.05 -7.92 -3.11
C CYS A 239 -2.08 -6.95 -1.93
N ALA A 240 -2.36 -5.67 -2.17
CA ALA A 240 -2.49 -4.66 -1.11
C ALA A 240 -3.75 -4.85 -0.26
N CYS A 241 -4.70 -5.68 -0.71
CA CYS A 241 -5.97 -5.94 -0.02
C CYS A 241 -5.76 -6.82 1.23
N VAL A 242 -4.99 -6.34 2.21
CA VAL A 242 -4.72 -6.99 3.49
C VAL A 242 -4.87 -5.95 4.59
N ALA A 243 -5.50 -6.35 5.70
CA ALA A 243 -5.71 -5.50 6.86
C ALA A 243 -5.50 -6.29 8.17
N PHE A 244 -4.98 -5.63 9.20
CA PHE A 244 -4.72 -6.19 10.52
C PHE A 244 -5.30 -5.29 11.62
N ASP A 245 -6.19 -5.86 12.45
CA ASP A 245 -6.92 -5.16 13.51
C ASP A 245 -6.30 -5.34 14.91
N GLY A 246 -5.02 -5.74 14.98
CA GLY A 246 -4.36 -6.10 16.24
C GLY A 246 -4.62 -7.53 16.70
N SER A 247 -5.68 -8.17 16.21
CA SER A 247 -6.08 -9.52 16.61
C SER A 247 -6.03 -10.53 15.45
N GLN A 248 -6.54 -10.16 14.27
CA GLN A 248 -6.76 -11.00 13.10
C GLN A 248 -6.29 -10.28 11.84
N VAL A 249 -5.82 -11.06 10.86
CA VAL A 249 -5.51 -10.58 9.52
C VAL A 249 -6.66 -10.91 8.57
N TYR A 250 -7.13 -9.91 7.85
CA TYR A 250 -8.19 -10.01 6.87
C TYR A 250 -7.65 -9.74 5.47
N SER A 251 -8.27 -10.36 4.48
CA SER A 251 -8.12 -10.02 3.06
C SER A 251 -9.48 -10.12 2.36
N ASN A 252 -9.52 -9.90 1.06
CA ASN A 252 -10.67 -10.20 0.21
C ASN A 252 -10.28 -11.30 -0.81
N PRO A 253 -11.21 -11.93 -1.54
CA PRO A 253 -10.89 -12.99 -2.50
C PRO A 253 -9.83 -12.61 -3.54
N ARG A 254 -9.80 -11.34 -3.96
CA ARG A 254 -8.83 -10.80 -4.92
C ARG A 254 -7.41 -10.76 -4.33
N GLY A 255 -7.26 -10.23 -3.12
CA GLY A 255 -5.99 -10.23 -2.38
C GLY A 255 -5.49 -11.64 -2.06
N ILE A 256 -6.38 -12.52 -1.60
CA ILE A 256 -6.06 -13.94 -1.39
C ILE A 256 -5.51 -14.58 -2.67
N THR A 257 -6.14 -14.30 -3.82
CA THR A 257 -5.69 -14.82 -5.11
C THR A 257 -4.32 -14.28 -5.50
N ALA A 258 -4.10 -12.96 -5.37
CA ALA A 258 -2.83 -12.34 -5.72
C ALA A 258 -1.66 -12.83 -4.85
N ILE A 259 -1.89 -13.07 -3.55
CA ILE A 259 -0.92 -13.68 -2.64
C ILE A 259 -0.63 -15.12 -3.06
N ALA A 260 -1.68 -15.92 -3.34
CA ALA A 260 -1.50 -17.31 -3.78
C ALA A 260 -0.70 -17.41 -5.08
N THR A 261 -0.95 -16.54 -6.05
CA THR A 261 -0.28 -16.61 -7.36
C THR A 261 1.01 -15.79 -7.43
N ARG A 262 1.29 -14.97 -6.41
CA ARG A 262 2.30 -13.90 -6.45
C ARG A 262 2.15 -13.03 -7.70
N THR A 263 0.93 -12.62 -7.99
CA THR A 263 0.60 -11.86 -9.22
C THR A 263 -0.51 -10.86 -8.96
N ASN A 264 -0.30 -9.61 -9.37
CA ASN A 264 -1.33 -8.57 -9.44
C ASN A 264 -1.92 -8.51 -10.86
N THR A 265 -3.24 -8.44 -10.97
CA THR A 265 -3.92 -8.28 -12.26
C THR A 265 -4.14 -6.80 -12.56
N VAL A 266 -3.85 -6.38 -13.80
CA VAL A 266 -4.19 -5.04 -14.26
C VAL A 266 -5.72 -4.90 -14.38
N ASP A 267 -6.29 -4.00 -13.59
CA ASP A 267 -7.71 -3.65 -13.58
C ASP A 267 -7.86 -2.13 -13.76
N LEU A 268 -8.20 -1.72 -14.98
CA LEU A 268 -8.33 -0.31 -15.32
C LEU A 268 -9.51 0.37 -14.61
N THR A 269 -10.48 -0.40 -14.10
CA THR A 269 -11.59 0.16 -13.31
C THR A 269 -11.17 0.59 -11.90
N ARG A 270 -9.92 0.33 -11.53
CA ARG A 270 -9.32 0.65 -10.22
C ARG A 270 -8.09 1.54 -10.34
N ARG A 271 -7.72 1.90 -11.57
CA ARG A 271 -6.52 2.66 -11.87
C ARG A 271 -6.68 4.09 -11.33
N GLY A 272 -5.99 4.37 -10.23
CA GLY A 272 -5.76 5.73 -9.74
C GLY A 272 -4.43 6.31 -10.24
N PRO A 273 -4.10 7.56 -9.87
CA PRO A 273 -2.90 8.25 -10.35
C PRO A 273 -1.56 7.55 -10.03
N ALA A 274 -1.51 6.78 -8.94
CA ALA A 274 -0.31 6.07 -8.48
C ALA A 274 -0.27 4.58 -8.88
N TYR A 275 -1.24 4.10 -9.67
CA TYR A 275 -1.46 2.67 -9.90
C TYR A 275 -0.23 1.94 -10.47
N GLU A 276 0.39 2.49 -11.53
CA GLU A 276 1.56 1.90 -12.17
C GLU A 276 2.78 1.86 -11.23
N ASN A 277 2.95 2.91 -10.44
CA ASN A 277 4.02 2.99 -9.45
C ASN A 277 3.80 1.98 -8.31
N ARG A 278 2.55 1.77 -7.89
CA ARG A 278 2.20 0.75 -6.88
C ARG A 278 2.40 -0.66 -7.43
N LEU A 279 2.05 -0.92 -8.70
CA LEU A 279 2.37 -2.19 -9.36
C LEU A 279 3.87 -2.45 -9.40
N TRP A 280 4.69 -1.43 -9.69
CA TRP A 280 6.16 -1.52 -9.59
C TRP A 280 6.62 -1.82 -8.16
N LYS A 281 6.14 -1.07 -7.16
CA LYS A 281 6.46 -1.31 -5.73
C LYS A 281 6.18 -2.76 -5.33
N TYR A 282 4.99 -3.29 -5.63
CA TYR A 282 4.66 -4.67 -5.29
C TYR A 282 5.44 -5.69 -6.14
N ARG A 283 5.88 -5.32 -7.35
CA ARG A 283 6.83 -6.13 -8.10
C ARG A 283 8.20 -6.24 -7.42
N CYS A 284 8.67 -5.19 -6.75
CA CYS A 284 9.86 -5.25 -5.90
C CYS A 284 9.65 -6.10 -4.63
N HIS A 285 8.41 -6.47 -4.31
CA HIS A 285 8.05 -7.44 -3.25
C HIS A 285 7.67 -8.83 -3.81
N ASN A 286 8.20 -9.19 -4.98
CA ASN A 286 7.98 -10.46 -5.66
C ASN A 286 6.52 -10.74 -6.07
N PHE A 287 5.79 -9.72 -6.55
CA PHE A 287 4.53 -9.90 -7.26
C PHE A 287 4.67 -9.59 -8.76
N GLU A 288 4.46 -10.58 -9.62
CA GLU A 288 4.40 -10.36 -11.08
C GLU A 288 3.17 -9.51 -11.44
N VAL A 289 3.19 -8.84 -12.59
CA VAL A 289 2.02 -8.11 -13.10
C VAL A 289 1.43 -8.88 -14.28
N PHE A 290 0.13 -9.14 -14.26
CA PHE A 290 -0.57 -9.86 -15.32
C PHE A 290 -1.62 -8.95 -15.96
N TRP A 291 -1.67 -8.94 -17.30
CA TRP A 291 -2.72 -8.23 -18.03
C TRP A 291 -3.26 -9.08 -19.18
N ASP A 292 -4.52 -9.52 -19.05
CA ASP A 292 -5.16 -10.38 -20.04
C ASP A 292 -5.26 -9.73 -21.43
N SER A 293 -5.48 -8.41 -21.48
CA SER A 293 -5.61 -7.66 -22.74
C SER A 293 -4.28 -7.26 -23.37
N LEU A 294 -3.13 -7.64 -22.78
CA LEU A 294 -1.81 -7.29 -23.31
C LEU A 294 -1.51 -8.00 -24.63
N GLU A 295 -1.21 -7.24 -25.68
CA GLU A 295 -0.84 -7.77 -27.00
C GLU A 295 0.56 -7.28 -27.38
N ARG A 296 1.57 -8.10 -27.09
CA ARG A 296 2.98 -7.74 -27.31
C ARG A 296 3.31 -7.37 -28.75
N SER A 297 2.60 -7.95 -29.73
CA SER A 297 2.77 -7.66 -31.16
C SER A 297 2.36 -6.24 -31.56
N ARG A 298 1.58 -5.54 -30.74
CA ARG A 298 1.14 -4.15 -30.98
C ARG A 298 2.06 -3.11 -30.37
N ILE A 299 3.05 -3.53 -29.59
CA ILE A 299 3.99 -2.63 -28.93
C ILE A 299 5.14 -2.34 -29.90
N ASN A 300 5.27 -1.08 -30.30
CA ASN A 300 6.45 -0.62 -31.03
C ASN A 300 7.57 -0.26 -30.04
N THR A 301 8.56 -1.13 -29.89
CA THR A 301 9.67 -0.95 -28.93
C THR A 301 10.58 0.22 -29.28
N GLU A 302 10.61 0.69 -30.52
CA GLU A 302 11.44 1.82 -30.95
C GLU A 302 10.98 3.15 -30.32
N LEU A 303 9.69 3.25 -29.96
CA LEU A 303 9.13 4.44 -29.33
C LEU A 303 9.57 4.62 -27.87
N PHE A 304 10.25 3.63 -27.28
CA PHE A 304 10.66 3.67 -25.87
C PHE A 304 12.08 4.22 -25.67
N GLU A 305 12.86 4.41 -26.73
CA GLU A 305 14.23 4.96 -26.61
C GLU A 305 14.28 6.31 -25.87
N PRO A 306 13.40 7.30 -26.13
CA PRO A 306 13.42 8.58 -25.40
C PRO A 306 13.24 8.42 -23.89
N PHE A 307 12.38 7.50 -23.45
CA PHE A 307 12.13 7.23 -22.03
C PHE A 307 13.34 6.60 -21.35
N MET A 308 14.11 5.77 -22.08
CA MET A 308 15.26 5.08 -21.51
C MET A 308 16.44 6.01 -21.19
N HIS A 309 16.58 7.11 -21.94
CA HIS A 309 17.64 8.10 -21.74
C HIS A 309 17.21 9.26 -20.83
N GLY A 310 16.04 9.16 -20.19
CA GLY A 310 15.50 10.21 -19.31
C GLY A 310 15.20 11.52 -20.03
N LEU A 311 14.93 11.45 -21.35
CA LEU A 311 14.59 12.62 -22.16
C LEU A 311 13.10 12.97 -22.06
N GLU A 312 12.26 11.96 -21.77
CA GLU A 312 10.82 12.06 -21.59
C GLU A 312 10.36 11.09 -20.49
N ASP A 313 9.22 11.35 -19.85
CA ASP A 313 8.60 10.43 -18.90
C ASP A 313 7.43 9.69 -19.54
N PRO A 314 7.38 8.35 -19.44
CA PRO A 314 6.25 7.58 -19.95
C PRO A 314 5.02 7.79 -19.07
N GLU A 315 3.90 8.12 -19.71
CA GLU A 315 2.60 8.26 -19.06
C GLU A 315 1.79 6.95 -19.07
N GLY A 316 1.02 6.76 -18.02
CA GLY A 316 0.12 5.63 -17.83
C GLY A 316 0.75 4.25 -17.99
N LEU A 317 0.02 3.31 -18.59
CA LEU A 317 0.45 1.90 -18.68
C LEU A 317 1.76 1.70 -19.46
N ALA A 318 2.16 2.66 -20.30
CA ALA A 318 3.46 2.61 -20.98
C ALA A 318 4.62 2.62 -19.98
N ARG A 319 4.44 3.24 -18.81
CA ARG A 319 5.41 3.26 -17.70
C ARG A 319 5.79 1.84 -17.25
N LEU A 320 4.83 0.91 -17.23
CA LEU A 320 5.08 -0.50 -16.89
C LEU A 320 6.00 -1.21 -17.89
N LEU A 321 5.96 -0.84 -19.17
CA LEU A 321 6.83 -1.39 -20.20
C LEU A 321 8.26 -0.83 -20.09
N SER A 322 8.39 0.46 -19.75
CA SER A 322 9.69 1.07 -19.44
C SER A 322 10.33 0.41 -18.22
N PHE A 323 9.57 0.20 -17.14
CA PHE A 323 9.99 -0.55 -15.96
C PHE A 323 10.46 -1.97 -16.28
N GLU A 324 9.71 -2.70 -17.10
CA GLU A 324 10.10 -4.04 -17.54
C GLU A 324 11.42 -4.03 -18.34
N ARG A 325 11.63 -3.00 -19.17
CA ARG A 325 12.85 -2.88 -19.97
C ARG A 325 14.07 -2.59 -19.10
N VAL A 326 13.93 -1.70 -18.10
CA VAL A 326 14.97 -1.44 -17.08
C VAL A 326 15.41 -2.75 -16.40
N LEU A 327 14.45 -3.56 -15.95
CA LEU A 327 14.72 -4.86 -15.32
C LEU A 327 15.44 -5.87 -16.25
N ARG A 328 15.34 -5.71 -17.57
CA ARG A 328 16.00 -6.60 -18.55
C ARG A 328 17.41 -6.15 -18.93
N GLU A 329 17.64 -4.85 -19.03
CA GLU A 329 18.90 -4.28 -19.53
C GLU A 329 19.99 -4.19 -18.47
N GLN A 330 19.64 -3.97 -17.19
CA GLN A 330 20.59 -3.86 -16.10
C GLN A 330 20.59 -5.12 -15.24
N ARG A 331 21.47 -6.07 -15.60
CA ARG A 331 21.41 -7.45 -15.14
C ARG A 331 21.96 -7.73 -13.73
N GLU A 332 22.52 -6.77 -12.99
CA GLU A 332 23.24 -7.08 -11.73
C GLU A 332 23.12 -6.11 -10.54
N GLU A 333 22.39 -4.98 -10.61
CA GLU A 333 22.26 -4.07 -9.44
C GLU A 333 20.83 -3.49 -9.30
N GLU A 334 19.87 -4.34 -8.90
CA GLU A 334 18.47 -3.92 -8.65
C GLU A 334 18.35 -2.81 -7.58
N ASP A 335 19.26 -2.76 -6.60
CA ASP A 335 19.21 -1.84 -5.45
C ASP A 335 19.61 -0.38 -5.77
N ILE A 336 20.55 -0.16 -6.69
CA ILE A 336 21.00 1.18 -7.10
C ILE A 336 19.96 1.84 -8.03
N ILE A 337 19.24 1.02 -8.80
CA ILE A 337 18.14 1.43 -9.67
C ILE A 337 16.92 1.85 -8.85
N LEU A 338 16.62 1.13 -7.76
CA LEU A 338 15.54 1.47 -6.83
C LEU A 338 15.65 2.90 -6.29
N GLU A 339 16.87 3.37 -5.99
CA GLU A 339 17.10 4.76 -5.57
C GLU A 339 17.10 5.74 -6.75
N GLY A 340 17.74 5.38 -7.87
CA GLY A 340 17.85 6.26 -9.04
C GLY A 340 16.53 6.52 -9.77
N LEU A 341 15.67 5.50 -9.92
CA LEU A 341 14.35 5.63 -10.52
C LEU A 341 13.33 6.22 -9.54
N ALA A 342 13.38 5.91 -8.23
CA ALA A 342 12.56 6.65 -7.26
C ALA A 342 12.89 8.15 -7.27
N GLN A 343 14.17 8.51 -7.43
CA GLN A 343 14.61 9.90 -7.57
C GLN A 343 14.25 10.55 -8.92
N SER A 344 14.10 9.80 -10.02
CA SER A 344 13.61 10.35 -11.31
C SER A 344 12.08 10.43 -11.36
N ILE A 345 11.38 9.46 -10.76
CA ILE A 345 9.91 9.39 -10.66
C ILE A 345 9.39 10.52 -9.75
N ASN A 346 10.10 10.85 -8.66
CA ASN A 346 9.79 12.02 -7.83
C ASN A 346 9.95 13.36 -8.58
N ARG A 347 10.81 13.46 -9.62
CA ARG A 347 10.96 14.70 -10.41
C ARG A 347 9.81 14.93 -11.40
N SER A 348 9.05 13.90 -11.74
CA SER A 348 7.92 13.94 -12.67
C SER A 348 6.55 13.92 -11.99
N GLY A 349 6.51 14.23 -10.68
CA GLY A 349 5.28 14.32 -9.90
C GLY A 349 4.59 12.97 -9.62
N GLY A 350 5.24 11.84 -9.94
CA GLY A 350 4.76 10.52 -9.58
C GLY A 350 5.37 10.06 -8.27
N SER A 351 4.56 9.65 -7.30
CA SER A 351 5.07 9.04 -6.06
C SER A 351 5.14 7.52 -6.19
N VAL A 352 6.26 6.90 -5.79
CA VAL A 352 6.39 5.43 -5.59
C VAL A 352 5.70 4.97 -4.30
N LEU A 353 5.21 5.91 -3.49
CA LEU A 353 4.64 5.68 -2.19
C LEU A 353 3.14 5.35 -2.29
N SER A 354 2.51 5.15 -1.14
CA SER A 354 1.07 4.94 -0.98
C SER A 354 0.26 5.96 -1.80
N GLU A 355 -0.97 5.64 -2.22
CA GLU A 355 -1.86 6.62 -2.89
C GLU A 355 -2.10 7.89 -2.05
N TYR A 356 -1.87 7.74 -0.75
CA TYR A 356 -2.05 8.75 0.29
C TYR A 356 -0.78 9.57 0.57
N ALA A 357 0.37 9.19 -0.02
CA ALA A 357 1.66 9.85 0.16
C ALA A 357 2.24 10.29 -1.19
N LEU A 358 2.26 11.61 -1.41
CA LEU A 358 2.77 12.20 -2.64
C LEU A 358 4.25 12.61 -2.56
N TYR A 359 4.85 12.56 -1.37
CA TYR A 359 6.21 13.03 -1.10
C TYR A 359 7.01 12.00 -0.32
N ASP A 360 8.30 11.86 -0.65
CA ASP A 360 9.25 11.14 0.20
C ASP A 360 9.58 12.01 1.42
N VAL A 361 8.92 11.70 2.54
CA VAL A 361 9.08 12.46 3.77
C VAL A 361 10.40 12.04 4.43
N PRO A 362 11.37 12.94 4.63
CA PRO A 362 12.60 12.60 5.32
C PRO A 362 12.34 12.33 6.81
N ASN A 363 13.14 11.46 7.43
CA ASN A 363 13.10 11.29 8.89
C ASN A 363 13.44 12.60 9.60
N SER A 364 12.94 12.78 10.82
CA SER A 364 13.07 14.04 11.57
C SER A 364 14.53 14.45 11.84
N GLU A 365 15.45 13.50 12.00
CA GLU A 365 16.89 13.77 12.16
C GLU A 365 17.52 14.41 10.92
N TYR A 366 16.98 14.13 9.73
CA TYR A 366 17.39 14.77 8.48
C TYR A 366 16.67 16.09 8.23
N LEU A 367 15.59 16.38 8.97
CA LEU A 367 14.90 17.68 9.00
C LEU A 367 15.60 18.66 9.96
N THR A 368 16.90 18.88 9.75
CA THR A 368 17.64 20.00 10.36
C THR A 368 17.02 21.33 9.93
N LEU A 369 17.28 22.45 10.64
CA LEU A 369 16.72 23.77 10.27
C LEU A 369 17.03 24.17 8.81
N GLU A 370 18.18 23.73 8.29
CA GLU A 370 18.63 24.00 6.91
C GLU A 370 17.87 23.11 5.91
N ASN A 371 17.81 21.80 6.15
CA ASN A 371 17.08 20.87 5.27
C ASN A 371 15.57 21.01 5.37
N GLN A 372 15.04 21.48 6.50
CA GLN A 372 13.63 21.75 6.69
C GLN A 372 13.18 22.89 5.79
N SER A 373 14.01 23.92 5.60
CA SER A 373 13.70 25.00 4.66
C SER A 373 13.65 24.50 3.22
N ILE A 374 14.62 23.66 2.83
CA ILE A 374 14.66 23.04 1.49
C ILE A 374 13.47 22.11 1.27
N PHE A 375 13.15 21.24 2.24
CA PHE A 375 12.00 20.34 2.17
C PHE A 375 10.69 21.12 2.11
N LEU A 376 10.55 22.18 2.91
CA LEU A 376 9.36 23.04 2.85
C LEU A 376 9.29 23.84 1.54
N GLU A 377 10.42 24.23 0.94
CA GLU A 377 10.46 24.85 -0.39
C GLU A 377 10.04 23.87 -1.49
N ASP A 378 10.52 22.63 -1.43
CA ASP A 378 10.15 21.56 -2.36
C ASP A 378 8.66 21.24 -2.28
N LEU A 379 8.12 21.14 -1.05
CA LEU A 379 6.69 21.01 -0.80
C LEU A 379 5.89 22.19 -1.38
N ARG A 380 6.35 23.44 -1.18
CA ARG A 380 5.70 24.66 -1.72
C ARG A 380 5.78 24.76 -3.24
N SER A 381 6.70 24.05 -3.89
CA SER A 381 6.83 24.06 -5.35
C SER A 381 5.75 23.24 -6.07
N HIS A 382 4.89 22.54 -5.30
CA HIS A 382 3.75 21.75 -5.79
C HIS A 382 2.41 22.43 -5.41
N PRO A 383 1.99 23.51 -6.11
CA PRO A 383 0.85 24.34 -5.69
C PRO A 383 -0.49 23.58 -5.65
N ASP A 384 -0.61 22.47 -6.38
CA ASP A 384 -1.85 21.68 -6.44
C ASP A 384 -2.04 20.74 -5.22
N ASP A 385 -0.99 20.49 -4.44
CA ASP A 385 -1.06 19.65 -3.23
C ASP A 385 -0.47 20.35 -1.98
N PRO A 386 -1.27 21.19 -1.30
CA PRO A 386 -0.84 21.87 -0.10
C PRO A 386 -0.60 20.90 1.05
N CYS A 387 0.45 21.18 1.82
CA CYS A 387 0.86 20.38 2.98
C CYS A 387 1.28 21.30 4.14
N LEU A 388 1.07 20.82 5.37
CA LEU A 388 1.36 21.55 6.61
C LEU A 388 2.24 20.68 7.52
N VAL A 389 3.37 21.22 7.98
CA VAL A 389 4.30 20.53 8.87
C VAL A 389 4.37 21.26 10.21
N GLY A 390 4.25 20.51 11.31
CA GLY A 390 4.30 21.07 12.67
C GLY A 390 4.08 20.00 13.74
N GLY A 391 3.84 20.42 14.98
CA GLY A 391 3.36 19.52 16.02
C GLY A 391 1.94 19.02 15.72
N ILE A 392 1.51 17.93 16.35
CA ILE A 392 0.19 17.32 16.07
C ILE A 392 -0.99 18.30 16.22
N GLN A 393 -0.93 19.18 17.23
CA GLN A 393 -1.97 20.18 17.47
C GLN A 393 -1.99 21.28 16.38
N GLU A 394 -0.82 21.65 15.85
CA GLU A 394 -0.71 22.66 14.80
C GLU A 394 -1.28 22.12 13.48
N VAL A 395 -0.93 20.88 13.12
CA VAL A 395 -1.43 20.27 11.88
C VAL A 395 -2.95 19.97 11.94
N ILE A 396 -3.48 19.67 13.13
CA ILE A 396 -4.92 19.49 13.35
C ILE A 396 -5.67 20.82 13.31
N ALA A 397 -5.13 21.89 13.91
CA ALA A 397 -5.79 23.19 13.95
C ALA A 397 -5.77 23.92 12.58
N GLY A 398 -4.72 23.71 11.79
CA GLY A 398 -4.46 24.48 10.56
C GLY A 398 -3.60 25.72 10.84
N ALA A 399 -3.06 26.32 9.76
CA ALA A 399 -2.20 27.49 9.87
C ALA A 399 -2.96 28.72 10.42
N ASN A 400 -2.36 29.46 11.38
CA ASN A 400 -2.87 30.77 11.77
C ASN A 400 -2.78 31.73 10.56
N PRO A 401 -3.84 32.48 10.20
CA PRO A 401 -3.89 33.33 9.00
C PRO A 401 -2.92 34.54 8.99
N SER A 402 -1.91 34.55 9.86
CA SER A 402 -0.96 35.65 10.07
C SER A 402 0.39 35.50 9.35
N ALA A 403 0.56 34.52 8.46
CA ALA A 403 1.64 34.50 7.48
C ALA A 403 1.02 34.25 6.10
N GLY A 404 1.37 35.06 5.10
CA GLY A 404 0.79 35.03 3.75
C GLY A 404 1.04 33.74 2.98
N GLU A 405 0.41 32.65 3.42
CA GLU A 405 0.48 31.32 2.83
C GLU A 405 -0.90 30.96 2.25
N GLU A 406 -0.88 30.46 1.02
CA GLU A 406 -2.05 30.19 0.16
C GLU A 406 -3.06 29.22 0.80
N GLU A 407 -4.31 29.31 0.31
CA GLU A 407 -5.60 28.78 0.79
C GLU A 407 -5.71 27.26 1.07
N GLY A 408 -4.61 26.50 1.09
CA GLY A 408 -4.63 25.05 0.95
C GLY A 408 -5.00 24.18 2.17
N LEU A 409 -4.62 24.57 3.40
CA LEU A 409 -4.85 23.76 4.62
C LEU A 409 -4.98 24.61 5.91
N SER A 410 -5.41 25.86 5.78
CA SER A 410 -5.53 26.82 6.90
C SER A 410 -6.63 26.46 7.91
N ASN A 411 -7.54 25.57 7.55
CA ASN A 411 -8.66 25.15 8.39
C ASN A 411 -8.31 23.93 9.24
N LYS A 412 -9.09 23.75 10.33
CA LYS A 412 -9.11 22.53 11.13
C LYS A 412 -9.18 21.29 10.24
N VAL A 413 -8.50 20.21 10.64
CA VAL A 413 -8.56 18.93 9.92
C VAL A 413 -10.00 18.51 9.74
N SER A 414 -10.30 18.08 8.52
CA SER A 414 -11.57 17.49 8.15
C SER A 414 -11.28 16.18 7.44
N PHE A 415 -12.22 15.26 7.55
CA PHE A 415 -12.12 13.98 6.88
C PHE A 415 -12.79 14.05 5.52
N ILE A 416 -12.23 13.30 4.57
CA ILE A 416 -12.83 13.14 3.26
C ILE A 416 -14.17 12.45 3.45
N LYS A 417 -15.24 13.23 3.33
CA LYS A 417 -16.60 12.73 3.32
C LYS A 417 -16.85 12.09 1.97
N HIS A 418 -17.38 10.89 2.01
CA HIS A 418 -17.86 10.20 0.83
C HIS A 418 -18.82 11.10 0.04
N ILE A 419 -18.51 11.39 -1.24
CA ILE A 419 -19.39 12.13 -2.14
C ILE A 419 -20.08 11.13 -3.08
N PRO A 420 -21.37 10.79 -2.84
CA PRO A 420 -22.05 9.78 -3.63
C PRO A 420 -22.11 10.14 -5.12
N GLY A 421 -21.63 9.24 -5.98
CA GLY A 421 -21.66 9.40 -7.44
C GLY A 421 -20.53 10.25 -8.04
N GLN A 422 -19.59 10.78 -7.24
CA GLN A 422 -18.41 11.51 -7.73
C GLN A 422 -17.08 10.77 -7.49
N GLN A 423 -17.08 9.67 -6.76
CA GLN A 423 -15.87 8.92 -6.43
C GLN A 423 -16.09 7.43 -6.74
N MET A 424 -15.18 6.80 -7.48
CA MET A 424 -15.02 5.35 -7.34
C MET A 424 -14.36 5.08 -5.99
N VAL A 425 -14.63 3.95 -5.32
CA VAL A 425 -13.93 3.63 -4.07
C VAL A 425 -12.41 3.76 -4.31
N GLU A 426 -11.77 4.61 -3.52
CA GLU A 426 -10.39 5.10 -3.59
C GLU A 426 -9.96 6.00 -4.76
N CYS A 427 -10.71 6.15 -5.86
CA CYS A 427 -10.31 7.12 -6.87
C CYS A 427 -10.73 8.55 -6.45
N PHE A 428 -9.78 9.31 -5.91
CA PHE A 428 -9.98 10.72 -5.55
C PHE A 428 -10.21 11.62 -6.77
N GLU A 429 -9.83 11.16 -7.97
CA GLU A 429 -10.13 11.75 -9.27
C GLU A 429 -10.68 10.64 -10.19
N PRO A 430 -12.01 10.50 -10.34
CA PRO A 430 -12.54 9.53 -11.29
C PRO A 430 -12.11 9.92 -12.70
N LEU A 431 -11.48 8.98 -13.41
CA LEU A 431 -11.21 9.15 -14.83
C LEU A 431 -12.54 9.38 -15.57
N VAL A 432 -12.65 10.51 -16.29
CA VAL A 432 -13.76 10.81 -17.20
C VAL A 432 -13.54 10.10 -18.54
N ASP A 433 -14.57 10.05 -19.39
CA ASP A 433 -14.52 9.36 -20.69
C ASP A 433 -13.35 9.83 -21.60
N ASP A 434 -12.77 11.01 -21.32
CA ASP A 434 -11.64 11.60 -22.03
C ASP A 434 -10.25 11.15 -21.51
N ASP A 435 -10.19 10.40 -20.40
CA ASP A 435 -8.94 9.91 -19.78
C ASP A 435 -8.53 8.49 -20.24
N TRP A 436 -9.25 7.94 -21.23
CA TRP A 436 -9.10 6.56 -21.74
C TRP A 436 -8.19 6.43 -22.96
#